data_AF-A0A2V9RPK3-F1
#
_entry.id   AF-A0A2V9RPK3-F1
#
_cell.length_a   1.000
_cell.length_b   1.000
_cell.length_c   1.000
_cell.angle_alpha   90.00
_cell.angle_beta   90.00
_cell.angle_gamma   90.00
#
_symmetry.space_group_name_H-M   'P 1'
#
loop_
_entity.id
_entity.type
_entity.pdbx_description
1 polymer ?
#
loop_
_entity_poly.entity_id
_entity_poly.type
_entity_poly.pdbx_seq_one_letter_code
_entity_poly.pdbx_strand_id
1 'polypeptide(L)'
;MSKQHDSDFSYPNIRATATVVPTGYNVDHNRVQLGTGEGTWRRAVEAIRGWQMFNIPWVRLYWPTAPIEIGTDVAVLVQHLGFFSLNACRIVYVVDEDGPIARYGFAYGTLAEHAERGE
;
A
#
# COMPACT_ATOMS: atom_id res chain seq x y z
N MET A 1 2.49 3.34 -20.54
CA MET A 1 2.59 4.00 -19.22
C MET A 1 1.78 5.29 -19.11
N SER A 2 1.56 6.07 -20.19
CA SER A 2 0.75 7.31 -20.14
C SER A 2 -0.76 7.14 -19.88
N LYS A 3 -1.33 5.94 -20.01
CA LYS A 3 -2.79 5.73 -19.91
C LYS A 3 -3.35 5.50 -18.49
N GLN A 4 -2.49 5.15 -17.53
CA GLN A 4 -2.95 4.80 -16.16
C GLN A 4 -3.05 6.01 -15.22
N HIS A 5 -2.29 7.08 -15.50
CA HIS A 5 -2.32 8.31 -14.71
C HIS A 5 -3.75 8.89 -14.62
N ASP A 6 -4.47 8.83 -15.74
CA ASP A 6 -5.83 9.37 -15.89
C ASP A 6 -6.94 8.32 -15.66
N SER A 7 -6.59 7.13 -15.12
CA SER A 7 -7.53 6.04 -14.95
C SER A 7 -8.23 6.11 -13.58
N ASP A 8 -9.55 5.90 -13.60
CA ASP A 8 -10.36 5.83 -12.39
C ASP A 8 -10.02 4.59 -11.54
N PHE A 9 -10.32 4.65 -10.23
CA PHE A 9 -10.19 3.50 -9.34
C PHE A 9 -11.09 2.34 -9.79
N SER A 10 -10.62 1.10 -9.60
CA SER A 10 -11.36 -0.10 -10.05
C SER A 10 -12.59 -0.43 -9.19
N TYR A 11 -12.87 0.35 -8.14
CA TYR A 11 -13.92 0.15 -7.14
C TYR A 11 -14.48 1.50 -6.66
N PRO A 12 -15.77 1.56 -6.25
CA PRO A 12 -16.44 2.83 -5.95
C PRO A 12 -16.12 3.43 -4.57
N ASN A 13 -15.64 2.62 -3.61
CA ASN A 13 -15.60 2.99 -2.19
C ASN A 13 -14.20 3.44 -1.74
N ILE A 14 -13.71 4.54 -2.31
CA ILE A 14 -12.39 5.08 -2.00
C ILE A 14 -12.36 5.56 -0.54
N ARG A 15 -11.32 5.18 0.22
CA ARG A 15 -11.08 5.40 1.66
C ARG A 15 -11.99 4.64 2.62
N ALA A 16 -12.78 3.67 2.16
CA ALA A 16 -13.72 2.99 3.05
C ALA A 16 -13.02 2.16 4.15
N THR A 17 -11.78 1.72 3.92
CA THR A 17 -10.96 1.05 4.95
C THR A 17 -10.47 1.98 6.06
N ALA A 18 -10.53 3.31 5.86
CA ALA A 18 -10.20 4.29 6.89
C ALA A 18 -11.26 4.39 8.01
N THR A 19 -12.48 3.88 7.78
CA THR A 19 -13.59 3.94 8.75
C THR A 19 -14.27 2.60 8.96
N VAL A 20 -15.09 2.13 8.00
CA VAL A 20 -15.86 0.88 8.06
C VAL A 20 -15.76 0.17 6.73
N VAL A 21 -15.16 -1.02 6.74
CA VAL A 21 -15.01 -1.85 5.53
C VAL A 21 -16.42 -2.22 5.00
N PRO A 22 -16.73 -1.92 3.72
CA PRO A 22 -18.02 -2.27 3.13
C PRO A 22 -18.25 -3.78 3.10
N THR A 23 -19.49 -4.22 3.28
CA THR A 23 -19.90 -5.62 3.16
C THR A 23 -19.63 -6.13 1.74
N GLY A 24 -18.98 -7.30 1.61
CA GLY A 24 -18.68 -7.94 0.32
C GLY A 24 -17.20 -7.99 -0.07
N TYR A 25 -16.29 -7.46 0.76
CA TYR A 25 -14.85 -7.60 0.61
C TYR A 25 -14.27 -8.63 1.59
N ASN A 26 -13.27 -9.39 1.16
CA ASN A 26 -12.45 -10.19 2.07
C ASN A 26 -11.50 -9.25 2.81
N VAL A 27 -11.66 -9.12 4.13
CA VAL A 27 -10.77 -8.33 4.97
C VAL A 27 -9.59 -9.19 5.38
N ASP A 28 -8.43 -8.93 4.78
CA ASP A 28 -7.16 -9.52 5.23
C ASP A 28 -6.48 -8.59 6.23
N HIS A 29 -6.65 -8.86 7.52
CA HIS A 29 -6.09 -8.05 8.60
C HIS A 29 -5.10 -8.86 9.43
N ASN A 30 -3.82 -8.62 9.17
CA ASN A 30 -2.72 -9.27 9.88
C ASN A 30 -1.96 -8.30 10.77
N ARG A 31 -1.48 -8.79 11.92
CA ARG A 31 -0.64 -8.03 12.85
C ARG A 31 0.51 -8.89 13.35
N VAL A 32 1.68 -8.29 13.42
CA VAL A 32 2.88 -8.89 14.01
C VAL A 32 3.58 -7.86 14.89
N GLN A 33 4.09 -8.31 16.03
CA GLN A 33 4.89 -7.45 16.91
C GLN A 33 6.34 -7.40 16.41
N LEU A 34 6.80 -6.22 15.98
CA LEU A 34 8.17 -6.01 15.51
C LEU A 34 9.19 -5.85 16.66
N GLY A 35 8.71 -5.58 17.87
CA GLY A 35 9.52 -5.37 19.08
C GLY A 35 8.86 -4.37 20.03
N THR A 36 9.66 -3.71 20.87
CA THR A 36 9.19 -2.72 21.85
C THR A 36 10.09 -1.47 21.87
N GLY A 37 9.54 -0.36 22.35
CA GLY A 37 10.25 0.91 22.55
C GLY A 37 10.40 1.80 21.31
N GLU A 38 10.77 3.06 21.54
CA GLU A 38 10.88 4.12 20.52
C GLU A 38 11.89 3.78 19.41
N GLY A 39 13.01 3.14 19.76
CA GLY A 39 14.01 2.75 18.76
C GLY A 39 13.45 1.75 17.73
N THR A 40 12.60 0.83 18.17
CA THR A 40 11.91 -0.11 17.26
C THR A 40 10.87 0.61 16.43
N TRP A 41 10.11 1.52 17.04
CA TRP A 41 9.13 2.36 16.36
C TRP A 41 9.76 3.14 15.19
N ARG A 42 10.83 3.89 15.45
CA ARG A 42 11.52 4.68 14.42
C ARG A 42 12.02 3.82 13.27
N ARG A 43 12.62 2.64 13.56
CA ARG A 43 13.06 1.72 12.50
C ARG A 43 11.90 1.19 11.66
N ALA A 44 10.74 0.92 12.27
CA ALA A 44 9.56 0.48 11.54
C ALA A 44 9.04 1.59 10.62
N VAL A 45 8.98 2.84 11.08
CA VAL A 45 8.60 4.00 10.27
C VAL A 45 9.56 4.18 9.09
N GLU A 46 10.87 4.14 9.32
CA GLU A 46 11.87 4.24 8.26
C GLU A 46 11.77 3.10 7.25
N ALA A 47 11.47 1.87 7.70
CA ALA A 47 11.25 0.74 6.81
C ALA A 47 10.03 0.95 5.89
N ILE A 48 8.95 1.53 6.40
CA ILE A 48 7.77 1.89 5.61
C ILE A 48 8.13 3.00 4.62
N ARG A 49 8.79 4.08 5.07
CA ARG A 49 9.25 5.20 4.21
C ARG A 49 10.19 4.74 3.10
N GLY A 50 11.02 3.74 3.37
CA GLY A 50 11.94 3.13 2.43
C GLY A 50 11.37 1.96 1.63
N TRP A 51 10.04 1.76 1.62
CA TRP A 51 9.35 0.73 0.85
C TRP A 51 9.85 -0.72 1.11
N GLN A 52 10.37 -1.00 2.32
CA GLN A 52 11.04 -2.27 2.62
C GLN A 52 10.09 -3.48 2.61
N MET A 53 8.78 -3.28 2.72
CA MET A 53 7.79 -4.36 2.55
C MET A 53 7.79 -4.97 1.14
N PHE A 54 8.36 -4.29 0.13
CA PHE A 54 8.54 -4.82 -1.22
C PHE A 54 9.96 -5.32 -1.50
N ASN A 55 10.84 -5.36 -0.49
CA ASN A 55 12.19 -5.91 -0.60
C ASN A 55 12.16 -7.45 -0.53
N ILE A 56 11.51 -8.06 -1.52
CA ILE A 56 11.28 -9.50 -1.64
C ILE A 56 11.80 -9.96 -3.01
N PRO A 57 12.57 -11.06 -3.12
CA PRO A 57 13.29 -11.41 -4.37
C PRO A 57 12.43 -11.54 -5.63
N TRP A 58 11.15 -11.89 -5.48
CA TRP A 58 10.19 -12.09 -6.58
C TRP A 58 9.27 -10.87 -6.80
N VAL A 59 9.56 -9.75 -6.13
CA VAL A 59 8.82 -8.49 -6.24
C VAL A 59 9.74 -7.40 -6.77
N ARG A 60 9.24 -6.60 -7.72
CA ARG A 60 9.91 -5.39 -8.20
C ARG A 60 9.00 -4.18 -8.06
N LEU A 61 9.44 -3.21 -7.28
CA LEU A 61 8.84 -1.88 -7.21
C LEU A 61 9.46 -0.98 -8.29
N TYR A 62 8.64 -0.35 -9.12
CA TYR A 62 9.14 0.50 -10.22
C TYR A 62 9.63 1.88 -9.76
N TRP A 63 9.05 2.43 -8.69
CA TRP A 63 9.41 3.76 -8.16
C TRP A 63 9.75 3.68 -6.67
N PRO A 64 10.90 3.10 -6.30
CA PRO A 64 11.29 2.91 -4.90
C PRO A 64 11.57 4.21 -4.13
N THR A 65 11.60 5.34 -4.82
CA THR A 65 11.77 6.68 -4.23
C THR A 65 10.50 7.52 -4.31
N ALA A 66 9.36 6.93 -4.68
CA ALA A 66 8.11 7.66 -4.74
C ALA A 66 7.71 8.15 -3.33
N PRO A 67 7.22 9.39 -3.19
CA PRO A 67 6.81 9.92 -1.90
C PRO A 67 5.55 9.22 -1.40
N ILE A 68 5.47 8.96 -0.09
CA ILE A 68 4.26 8.43 0.55
C ILE A 68 3.30 9.59 0.79
N GLU A 69 2.56 9.96 -0.26
CA GLU A 69 1.62 11.07 -0.28
C GLU A 69 0.34 10.63 -0.99
N ILE A 70 -0.80 11.21 -0.61
CA ILE A 70 -2.09 10.91 -1.25
C ILE A 70 -1.99 11.27 -2.74
N GLY A 71 -2.38 10.33 -3.61
CA GLY A 71 -2.33 10.50 -5.05
C GLY A 71 -1.07 9.92 -5.70
N THR A 72 -0.05 9.53 -4.94
CA THR A 72 1.12 8.88 -5.50
C THR A 72 0.76 7.52 -6.13
N ASP A 73 1.13 7.35 -7.39
CA ASP A 73 1.04 6.07 -8.09
C ASP A 73 2.16 5.12 -7.66
N VAL A 74 1.80 3.86 -7.46
CA VAL A 74 2.67 2.76 -7.06
C VAL A 74 2.46 1.62 -8.05
N ALA A 75 3.57 1.08 -8.58
CA ALA A 75 3.54 -0.03 -9.50
C ALA A 75 4.46 -1.15 -9.02
N VAL A 76 3.87 -2.30 -8.73
CA VAL A 76 4.55 -3.50 -8.21
C VAL A 76 4.41 -4.63 -9.20
N LEU A 77 5.54 -5.10 -9.74
CA LEU A 77 5.58 -6.32 -10.55
C LEU A 77 5.83 -7.50 -9.62
N VAL A 78 4.97 -8.50 -9.70
CA VAL A 78 5.08 -9.73 -8.94
C VAL A 78 5.32 -10.89 -9.90
N GLN A 79 6.38 -11.67 -9.64
CA GLN A 79 6.68 -12.88 -10.39
C GLN A 79 6.02 -14.09 -9.72
N HIS A 80 5.20 -14.77 -10.49
CA HIS A 80 4.58 -16.05 -10.14
C HIS A 80 5.21 -17.16 -10.98
N LEU A 81 5.00 -18.43 -10.62
CA LEU A 81 5.58 -19.61 -11.28
C LEU A 81 5.27 -19.66 -12.80
N GLY A 82 6.09 -18.96 -13.60
CA GLY A 82 6.00 -18.88 -15.06
C GLY A 82 5.30 -17.64 -15.64
N PHE A 83 4.76 -16.72 -14.82
CA PHE A 83 4.08 -15.52 -15.31
C PHE A 83 4.26 -14.30 -14.39
N PHE A 84 3.94 -13.11 -14.89
CA PHE A 84 4.08 -11.85 -14.16
C PHE A 84 2.73 -11.15 -14.02
N SER A 85 2.46 -10.57 -12.85
CA SER A 85 1.32 -9.67 -12.65
C SER A 85 1.82 -8.27 -12.30
N LEU A 86 1.31 -7.25 -13.00
CA LEU A 86 1.56 -5.85 -12.66
C LEU A 86 0.40 -5.33 -11.80
N ASN A 87 0.74 -4.84 -10.61
CA ASN A 87 -0.18 -4.31 -9.64
C ASN A 87 0.02 -2.80 -9.57
N ALA A 88 -0.84 -2.05 -10.27
CA ALA A 88 -0.87 -0.59 -10.22
C ALA A 88 -1.90 -0.14 -9.18
N CYS A 89 -1.46 0.66 -8.22
CA CYS A 89 -2.29 1.20 -7.16
C CYS A 89 -1.91 2.67 -6.90
N ARG A 90 -2.77 3.40 -6.18
CA ARG A 90 -2.56 4.80 -5.85
C ARG A 90 -2.80 5.01 -4.37
N ILE A 91 -1.93 5.76 -3.69
CA ILE A 91 -2.10 6.04 -2.26
C ILE A 91 -3.38 6.87 -2.06
N VAL A 92 -4.31 6.35 -1.25
CA VAL A 92 -5.64 6.96 -1.02
C VAL A 92 -5.74 7.71 0.31
N TYR A 93 -4.93 7.30 1.30
CA TYR A 93 -4.74 8.01 2.56
C TYR A 93 -3.38 7.66 3.19
N VAL A 94 -2.92 8.55 4.06
CA VAL A 94 -1.73 8.39 4.90
C VAL A 94 -2.16 8.52 6.36
N VAL A 95 -1.55 7.72 7.22
CA VAL A 95 -1.67 7.79 8.67
C VAL A 95 -0.33 8.29 9.20
N ASP A 96 -0.34 9.42 9.89
CA ASP A 96 0.82 9.99 10.59
C ASP A 96 0.27 10.71 11.83
N GLU A 97 0.17 9.98 12.94
CA GLU A 97 -0.53 10.40 14.15
C GLU A 97 0.39 10.28 15.37
N ASP A 98 0.66 11.39 16.04
CA ASP A 98 1.47 11.46 17.26
C ASP A 98 0.60 11.46 18.55
N GLY A 99 -0.51 10.71 18.52
CA GLY A 99 -1.43 10.60 19.65
C GLY A 99 -0.90 9.76 20.82
N PRO A 100 -1.76 9.41 21.81
CA PRO A 100 -1.39 8.52 22.92
C PRO A 100 -0.80 7.17 22.47
N ILE A 101 -1.15 6.75 21.26
CA ILE A 101 -0.53 5.66 20.53
C ILE A 101 -0.08 6.24 19.19
N ALA A 102 1.22 6.32 18.97
CA ALA A 102 1.77 6.78 17.71
C ALA A 102 1.44 5.78 16.57
N ARG A 103 1.03 6.29 15.41
CA ARG A 103 0.65 5.48 14.25
C ARG A 103 1.22 6.09 12.98
N TYR A 104 1.70 5.22 12.09
CA TYR A 104 2.28 5.60 10.82
C TYR A 104 1.97 4.52 9.79
N GLY A 105 1.60 4.93 8.58
CA GLY A 105 1.30 4.01 7.49
C GLY A 105 0.55 4.70 6.37
N PHE A 106 0.09 3.92 5.40
CA PHE A 106 -0.71 4.41 4.30
C PHE A 106 -1.53 3.25 3.74
N ALA A 107 -2.52 3.57 2.93
CA ALA A 107 -3.20 2.57 2.11
C ALA A 107 -3.16 2.99 0.65
N TYR A 108 -3.14 2.00 -0.23
CA TYR A 108 -3.26 2.20 -1.66
C TYR A 108 -4.56 1.57 -2.16
N GLY A 109 -5.22 2.26 -3.08
CA GLY A 109 -6.36 1.74 -3.82
C GLY A 109 -5.91 1.18 -5.16
N THR A 110 -6.43 0.01 -5.54
CA THR A 110 -6.16 -0.64 -6.83
C THR A 110 -6.71 0.15 -8.02
N LEU A 111 -5.87 0.43 -9.02
CA LEU A 111 -6.24 1.08 -10.28
C LEU A 111 -6.74 0.05 -11.32
N ALA A 112 -7.34 0.50 -12.43
CA ALA A 112 -7.77 -0.39 -13.51
C ALA A 112 -6.60 -1.25 -14.05
N GLU A 113 -6.89 -2.51 -14.39
CA GLU A 113 -5.94 -3.58 -14.79
C GLU A 113 -5.15 -4.25 -13.64
N HIS A 114 -5.51 -4.01 -12.37
CA HIS A 114 -4.99 -4.76 -11.21
C HIS A 114 -5.66 -6.14 -11.07
N ALA A 115 -4.91 -7.18 -10.72
CA ALA A 115 -5.44 -8.55 -10.59
C ALA A 115 -6.47 -8.69 -9.45
N GLU A 116 -6.29 -7.89 -8.40
CA GLU A 116 -7.22 -7.72 -7.26
C GLU A 116 -8.01 -6.40 -7.37
N ARG A 117 -9.18 -6.29 -6.75
CA ARG A 117 -9.99 -5.05 -6.65
C ARG A 117 -10.28 -4.72 -5.18
N GLY A 118 -9.70 -3.63 -4.66
CA GLY A 118 -9.87 -3.16 -3.28
C GLY A 118 -8.83 -2.13 -2.81
N GLU A 119 -8.81 -1.90 -1.49
CA GLU A 119 -7.83 -1.13 -0.70
C GLU A 119 -7.13 -2.02 0.32
#